data_AF-A0A8T6QHD2-F1
#
_entry.id   AF-A0A8T6QHD2-F1
#
_cell.length_a   1.000
_cell.length_b   1.000
_cell.length_c   1.000
_cell.angle_alpha   90.00
_cell.angle_beta   90.00
_cell.angle_gamma   90.00
#
_symmetry.space_group_name_H-M   'P 1'
#
loop_
_entity.id
_entity.type
_entity.pdbx_description
1 polymer ?
#
loop_
_entity_poly.entity_id
_entity_poly.type
_entity_poly.pdbx_seq_one_letter_code
_entity_poly.pdbx_strand_id
1 'polypeptide(L)'
;DPQGFKQLRQAYEEALRIAQSPAKSVWQPEEYEVAEHEILLAFRALLASDSERFLPSAWQRFIQQLNSCSMEDIDELRWSLCTIAMNTAHLSFECVVLLAERLRWLQEENVGEIDESELESFLYAIAKGNVFNFQTILHLPVAVQNDTIDFYQMFARIWSSHPEWLTLYLAQHRAVIIPDDAKLHRNLLRWYSAGRLDIPEL
;
A
#
# COMPACT_ATOMS: atom_id res chain seq x y z
N ASP A 1 -41.02 11.97 -59.70
CA ASP A 1 -40.68 10.99 -60.75
C ASP A 1 -40.67 9.59 -60.14
N PRO A 2 -41.43 8.61 -60.68
CA PRO A 2 -41.43 7.22 -60.24
C PRO A 2 -40.03 6.56 -60.19
N GLN A 3 -39.07 7.03 -60.99
CA GLN A 3 -37.68 6.54 -60.91
C GLN A 3 -36.95 7.01 -59.65
N GLY A 4 -37.18 8.25 -59.19
CA GLY A 4 -36.51 8.81 -58.02
C GLY A 4 -36.85 8.07 -56.72
N PHE A 5 -38.10 7.60 -56.58
CA PHE A 5 -38.50 6.78 -55.42
C PHE A 5 -37.87 5.39 -55.42
N LYS A 6 -37.57 4.81 -56.59
CA LYS A 6 -36.86 3.52 -56.69
C LYS A 6 -35.40 3.66 -56.27
N GLN A 7 -34.74 4.75 -56.66
CA GLN A 7 -33.37 5.04 -56.25
C GLN A 7 -33.25 5.26 -54.74
N LEU A 8 -34.19 6.01 -54.16
CA LEU A 8 -34.24 6.21 -52.70
C LEU A 8 -34.48 4.90 -51.94
N ARG A 9 -35.37 4.05 -52.44
CA ARG A 9 -35.65 2.74 -51.81
C ARG A 9 -34.44 1.81 -51.91
N GLN A 10 -33.73 1.78 -53.04
CA GLN A 10 -32.49 1.00 -53.19
C GLN A 10 -31.39 1.51 -52.27
N ALA A 11 -31.18 2.83 -52.18
CA ALA A 11 -30.19 3.42 -51.28
C ALA A 11 -30.51 3.11 -49.80
N TYR A 12 -31.79 3.12 -49.43
CA TYR A 12 -32.23 2.78 -48.08
C TYR A 12 -32.05 1.29 -47.75
N GLU A 13 -32.38 0.39 -48.67
CA GLU A 13 -32.18 -1.05 -48.52
C GLU A 13 -30.69 -1.42 -48.48
N GLU A 14 -29.86 -0.72 -49.25
CA GLU A 14 -28.40 -0.90 -49.26
C GLU A 14 -27.76 -0.39 -47.95
N ALA A 15 -28.22 0.74 -47.41
CA ALA A 15 -27.83 1.24 -46.10
C ALA A 15 -28.24 0.28 -44.96
N LEU A 16 -29.46 -0.29 -45.01
CA LEU A 16 -29.90 -1.32 -44.06
C LEU A 16 -29.04 -2.58 -44.14
N ARG A 17 -28.65 -3.00 -45.35
CA ARG A 17 -27.77 -4.17 -45.56
C ARG A 17 -26.36 -3.91 -45.01
N ILE A 18 -25.84 -2.70 -45.13
CA ILE A 18 -24.54 -2.30 -44.54
C ILE A 18 -24.64 -2.28 -43.01
N ALA A 19 -25.74 -1.76 -42.45
CA ALA A 19 -25.96 -1.73 -41.01
C ALA A 19 -26.22 -3.11 -40.38
N GLN A 20 -26.79 -4.06 -41.13
CA GLN A 20 -27.08 -5.42 -40.68
C GLN A 20 -26.01 -6.45 -41.06
N SER A 21 -25.06 -6.10 -41.93
CA SER A 21 -23.89 -6.94 -42.16
C SER A 21 -23.00 -6.86 -40.91
N PRO A 22 -22.51 -7.98 -40.37
CA PRO A 22 -21.54 -7.93 -39.29
C PRO A 22 -20.26 -7.33 -39.87
N ALA A 23 -20.12 -6.02 -39.72
CA ALA A 23 -18.96 -5.27 -40.14
C ALA A 23 -17.75 -5.89 -39.42
N LYS A 24 -16.95 -6.59 -40.19
CA LYS A 24 -15.63 -7.09 -39.82
C LYS A 24 -14.67 -5.90 -39.79
N SER A 25 -14.92 -4.97 -38.86
CA SER A 25 -13.96 -4.07 -38.24
C SER A 25 -14.72 -3.28 -37.17
N VAL A 26 -15.17 -3.98 -36.14
CA VAL A 26 -15.18 -3.34 -34.83
C VAL A 26 -13.71 -2.99 -34.61
N TRP A 27 -13.39 -1.70 -34.60
CA TRP A 27 -12.18 -1.22 -33.94
C TRP A 27 -12.36 -1.62 -32.48
N GLN A 28 -12.03 -2.87 -32.18
CA GLN A 28 -11.74 -3.26 -30.82
C GLN A 28 -10.49 -2.47 -30.52
N PRO A 29 -10.49 -1.58 -29.50
CA PRO A 29 -9.22 -1.19 -28.92
C PRO A 29 -8.52 -2.51 -28.67
N GLU A 30 -7.39 -2.76 -29.34
CA GLU A 30 -6.46 -3.76 -28.86
C GLU A 30 -6.13 -3.23 -27.46
N GLU A 31 -6.79 -3.78 -26.44
CA GLU A 31 -6.33 -3.71 -25.06
C GLU A 31 -4.98 -4.42 -25.09
N TYR A 32 -3.95 -3.70 -25.52
CA TYR A 32 -2.58 -4.04 -25.20
C TYR A 32 -2.56 -3.98 -23.69
N GLU A 33 -2.66 -5.13 -23.04
CA GLU A 33 -2.20 -5.28 -21.67
C GLU A 33 -0.75 -4.80 -21.66
N VAL A 34 -0.55 -3.55 -21.24
CA VAL A 34 0.77 -3.02 -20.99
C VAL A 34 1.35 -3.90 -19.90
N ALA A 35 2.34 -4.72 -20.26
CA ALA A 35 3.00 -5.61 -19.32
C ALA A 35 3.47 -4.77 -18.13
N GLU A 36 3.08 -5.19 -16.93
CA GLU A 36 3.46 -4.48 -15.73
C GLU A 36 4.98 -4.44 -15.59
N HIS A 37 5.51 -3.28 -15.20
CA HIS A 37 6.96 -3.08 -15.06
C HIS A 37 7.56 -4.04 -14.03
N GLU A 38 8.69 -4.68 -14.36
CA GLU A 38 9.31 -5.75 -13.54
C GLU A 38 9.64 -5.31 -12.11
N ILE A 39 10.00 -4.04 -11.91
CA ILE A 39 10.24 -3.45 -10.58
C ILE A 39 8.98 -3.46 -9.71
N LEU A 40 7.80 -3.20 -10.27
CA LEU A 40 6.55 -3.23 -9.50
C LEU A 40 6.21 -4.66 -9.08
N LEU A 41 6.48 -5.64 -9.95
CA LEU A 41 6.35 -7.07 -9.63
C LEU A 41 7.32 -7.48 -8.52
N ALA A 42 8.59 -7.08 -8.63
CA ALA A 42 9.61 -7.36 -7.62
C ALA A 42 9.27 -6.73 -6.26
N PHE A 43 8.70 -5.52 -6.26
CA PHE A 43 8.30 -4.86 -5.02
C PHE A 43 7.15 -5.61 -4.33
N ARG A 44 6.11 -6.01 -5.08
CA ARG A 44 5.01 -6.82 -4.51
C ARG A 44 5.50 -8.18 -4.01
N ALA A 45 6.44 -8.80 -4.71
CA ALA A 45 7.04 -10.05 -4.25
C ALA A 45 7.81 -9.87 -2.92
N LEU A 46 8.57 -8.78 -2.77
CA LEU A 46 9.22 -8.43 -1.51
C LEU A 46 8.20 -8.26 -0.38
N LEU A 47 7.12 -7.51 -0.64
CA LEU A 47 6.07 -7.24 0.35
C LEU A 47 5.28 -8.50 0.74
N ALA A 48 5.09 -9.42 -0.20
CA ALA A 48 4.44 -10.71 0.04
C ALA A 48 5.36 -11.73 0.74
N SER A 49 6.67 -11.48 0.82
CA SER A 49 7.61 -12.42 1.41
C SER A 49 7.44 -12.53 2.93
N ASP A 50 7.29 -13.76 3.41
CA ASP A 50 7.08 -14.07 4.83
C ASP A 50 8.30 -13.81 5.72
N SER A 51 9.48 -13.75 5.11
CA SER A 51 10.75 -13.60 5.82
C SER A 51 11.47 -12.30 5.51
N GLU A 52 11.18 -11.67 4.36
CA GLU A 52 11.95 -10.53 3.87
C GLU A 52 11.24 -9.18 4.02
N ARG A 53 9.91 -9.14 4.07
CA ARG A 53 9.13 -7.89 4.04
C ARG A 53 9.46 -6.91 5.18
N PHE A 54 10.01 -7.39 6.29
CA PHE A 54 10.43 -6.57 7.44
C PHE A 54 11.94 -6.45 7.61
N LEU A 55 12.75 -6.98 6.67
CA LEU A 55 14.20 -6.92 6.73
C LEU A 55 14.74 -5.72 5.95
N PRO A 56 15.42 -4.75 6.61
CA PRO A 56 16.03 -3.62 5.92
C PRO A 56 17.00 -4.03 4.81
N SER A 57 17.73 -5.13 5.00
CA SER A 57 18.67 -5.65 4.00
C SER A 57 17.97 -6.16 2.73
N ALA A 58 16.75 -6.69 2.82
CA ALA A 58 15.98 -7.10 1.65
C ALA A 58 15.47 -5.89 0.87
N TRP A 59 15.01 -4.86 1.57
CA TRP A 59 14.63 -3.58 0.98
C TRP A 59 15.80 -2.87 0.33
N GLN A 60 17.00 -2.91 0.92
CA GLN A 60 18.21 -2.39 0.30
C GLN A 60 18.58 -3.13 -0.99
N ARG A 61 18.42 -4.47 -1.05
CA ARG A 61 18.61 -5.24 -2.28
C ARG A 61 17.60 -4.83 -3.36
N PHE A 62 16.34 -4.66 -2.99
CA PHE A 62 15.33 -4.12 -3.91
C PHE A 62 15.70 -2.72 -4.41
N ILE A 63 16.15 -1.82 -3.53
CA ILE A 63 16.61 -0.48 -3.91
C ILE A 63 17.83 -0.54 -4.85
N GLN A 64 18.74 -1.50 -4.66
CA GLN A 64 19.85 -1.73 -5.58
C GLN A 64 19.37 -2.16 -6.97
N GLN A 65 18.33 -3.01 -7.05
CA GLN A 65 17.70 -3.36 -8.32
C GLN A 65 17.02 -2.13 -8.96
N LEU A 66 16.28 -1.33 -8.18
CA LEU A 66 15.69 -0.08 -8.64
C LEU A 66 16.75 0.90 -9.19
N ASN A 67 17.94 0.94 -8.60
CA ASN A 67 19.05 1.79 -9.07
C ASN A 67 19.65 1.36 -10.40
N SER A 68 19.31 0.17 -10.92
CA SER A 68 19.74 -0.28 -12.25
C SER A 68 18.82 0.22 -13.37
N CYS A 69 17.64 0.74 -13.04
CA CYS A 69 16.70 1.34 -13.98
C CYS A 69 17.20 2.71 -14.47
N SER A 70 16.64 3.17 -15.61
CA SER A 70 16.93 4.51 -16.10
C SER A 70 16.29 5.57 -15.20
N MET A 71 16.73 6.82 -15.33
CA MET A 71 16.12 7.94 -14.59
C MET A 71 14.65 8.14 -14.98
N GLU A 72 14.32 7.95 -16.26
CA GLU A 72 12.95 8.04 -16.79
C GLU A 72 12.06 6.95 -16.15
N ASP A 73 12.53 5.70 -16.12
CA ASP A 73 11.80 4.62 -15.44
C ASP A 73 11.59 4.93 -13.95
N ILE A 74 12.61 5.46 -13.26
CA ILE A 74 12.49 5.79 -11.83
C ILE A 74 11.42 6.88 -11.60
N ASP A 75 11.37 7.89 -12.46
CA ASP A 75 10.38 8.96 -12.36
C ASP A 75 8.96 8.43 -12.60
N GLU A 76 8.75 7.56 -13.59
CA GLU A 76 7.46 6.89 -13.84
C GLU A 76 7.03 5.95 -12.71
N LEU A 77 7.99 5.22 -12.11
CA LEU A 77 7.69 4.21 -11.09
C LEU A 77 7.49 4.81 -9.70
N ARG A 78 7.95 6.03 -9.47
CA ARG A 78 8.06 6.63 -8.14
C ARG A 78 6.76 6.59 -7.35
N TRP A 79 5.70 7.15 -7.92
CA TRP A 79 4.41 7.27 -7.26
C TRP A 79 3.68 5.94 -7.30
N SER A 80 3.84 5.13 -8.34
CA SER A 80 3.33 3.75 -8.37
C SER A 80 3.86 2.91 -7.20
N LEU A 81 5.16 3.00 -6.89
CA LEU A 81 5.77 2.35 -5.73
C LEU A 81 5.23 2.93 -4.40
N CYS A 82 4.99 4.23 -4.34
CA CYS A 82 4.37 4.88 -3.18
C CYS A 82 2.94 4.37 -2.96
N THR A 83 2.12 4.33 -4.00
CA THR A 83 0.75 3.80 -3.97
C THR A 83 0.72 2.35 -3.53
N ILE A 84 1.63 1.50 -4.03
CA ILE A 84 1.72 0.11 -3.56
C ILE A 84 2.04 0.07 -2.06
N ALA A 85 3.02 0.86 -1.60
CA ALA A 85 3.40 0.91 -0.19
C ALA A 85 2.23 1.39 0.69
N MET A 86 1.53 2.46 0.31
CA MET A 86 0.36 2.99 1.02
C MET A 86 -0.77 1.96 1.17
N ASN A 87 -0.97 1.14 0.15
CA ASN A 87 -2.01 0.12 0.13
C ASN A 87 -1.57 -1.24 0.71
N THR A 88 -0.35 -1.32 1.26
CA THR A 88 0.18 -2.57 1.82
C THR A 88 -0.13 -2.69 3.30
N ALA A 89 -0.80 -3.79 3.67
CA ALA A 89 -1.02 -4.15 5.06
C ALA A 89 0.31 -4.52 5.76
N HIS A 90 0.37 -4.27 7.08
CA HIS A 90 1.50 -4.66 7.95
C HIS A 90 2.87 -4.11 7.52
N LEU A 91 2.92 -2.91 6.95
CA LEU A 91 4.15 -2.32 6.42
C LEU A 91 5.20 -1.98 7.51
N SER A 92 6.47 -2.33 7.28
CA SER A 92 7.57 -1.87 8.12
C SER A 92 7.97 -0.44 7.73
N PHE A 93 7.73 0.53 8.61
CA PHE A 93 8.09 1.92 8.37
C PHE A 93 9.60 2.12 8.39
N GLU A 94 10.34 1.36 9.21
CA GLU A 94 11.82 1.34 9.15
C GLU A 94 12.32 0.99 7.74
N CYS A 95 11.67 0.03 7.08
CA CYS A 95 12.04 -0.38 5.72
C CYS A 95 11.56 0.62 4.66
N VAL A 96 10.33 1.13 4.78
CA VAL A 96 9.77 2.11 3.84
C VAL A 96 10.52 3.43 3.85
N VAL A 97 11.05 3.89 4.98
CA VAL A 97 11.91 5.08 5.04
C VAL A 97 13.03 4.99 4.01
N LEU A 98 13.66 3.82 3.86
CA LEU A 98 14.76 3.62 2.90
C LEU A 98 14.31 3.88 1.46
N LEU A 99 13.11 3.41 1.11
CA LEU A 99 12.54 3.60 -0.22
C LEU A 99 12.09 5.06 -0.41
N ALA A 100 11.41 5.63 0.59
CA ALA A 100 10.91 7.00 0.58
C ALA A 100 12.06 8.03 0.45
N GLU A 101 13.17 7.82 1.15
CA GLU A 101 14.38 8.64 1.03
C GLU A 101 15.01 8.52 -0.35
N ARG A 102 15.09 7.29 -0.89
CA ARG A 102 15.66 7.05 -2.22
C ARG A 102 14.83 7.70 -3.33
N LEU A 103 13.51 7.62 -3.23
CA LEU A 103 12.55 8.15 -4.19
C LEU A 103 12.13 9.60 -3.90
N ARG A 104 12.65 10.19 -2.83
CA ARG A 104 12.42 11.57 -2.42
C ARG A 104 10.95 11.95 -2.24
N TRP A 105 10.14 11.04 -1.69
CA TRP A 105 8.71 11.28 -1.49
C TRP A 105 8.41 12.48 -0.58
N LEU A 106 9.35 12.90 0.27
CA LEU A 106 9.22 14.07 1.15
C LEU A 106 9.64 15.39 0.50
N GLN A 107 10.47 15.35 -0.55
CA GLN A 107 11.10 16.54 -1.12
C GLN A 107 10.52 16.95 -2.47
N GLU A 108 9.93 16.02 -3.21
CA GLU A 108 9.39 16.30 -4.53
C GLU A 108 7.87 16.48 -4.49
N GLU A 109 7.37 17.47 -5.24
CA GLU A 109 5.95 17.75 -5.33
C GLU A 109 5.23 16.60 -6.01
N ASN A 110 4.17 16.13 -5.35
CA ASN A 110 3.22 15.20 -5.94
C ASN A 110 2.43 15.92 -7.03
N VAL A 111 2.60 15.51 -8.29
CA VAL A 111 2.01 16.16 -9.46
C VAL A 111 0.55 15.73 -9.68
N GLY A 112 -0.18 15.44 -8.60
CA GLY A 112 -1.56 14.97 -8.60
C GLY A 112 -1.75 13.48 -8.87
N GLU A 113 -0.69 12.66 -8.70
CA GLU A 113 -0.77 11.20 -8.88
C GLU A 113 -1.38 10.49 -7.65
N ILE A 114 -1.20 11.09 -6.47
CA ILE A 114 -1.73 10.59 -5.19
C ILE A 114 -2.57 11.68 -4.54
N ASP A 115 -3.57 11.33 -3.74
CA ASP A 115 -4.25 12.31 -2.88
C ASP A 115 -3.26 12.90 -1.86
N GLU A 116 -3.18 14.23 -1.79
CA GLU A 116 -2.19 14.94 -0.96
C GLU A 116 -2.40 14.66 0.53
N SER A 117 -3.65 14.63 0.99
CA SER A 117 -3.99 14.35 2.39
C SER A 117 -3.64 12.92 2.79
N GLU A 118 -3.88 11.94 1.90
CA GLU A 118 -3.46 10.56 2.10
C GLU A 118 -1.93 10.42 2.15
N LEU A 119 -1.22 11.08 1.23
CA LEU A 119 0.23 11.09 1.18
C LEU A 119 0.84 11.71 2.45
N GLU A 120 0.35 12.88 2.88
CA GLU A 120 0.80 13.53 4.11
C GLU A 120 0.60 12.64 5.34
N SER A 121 -0.59 12.03 5.44
CA SER A 121 -0.91 11.10 6.54
C SER A 121 0.03 9.90 6.56
N PHE A 122 0.36 9.36 5.38
CA PHE A 122 1.28 8.24 5.24
C PHE A 122 2.72 8.63 5.61
N LEU A 123 3.23 9.76 5.11
CA LEU A 123 4.56 10.27 5.45
C LEU A 123 4.69 10.60 6.95
N TYR A 124 3.63 11.14 7.56
CA TYR A 124 3.57 11.34 9.00
C TYR A 124 3.64 10.02 9.79
N ALA A 125 2.91 9.00 9.34
CA ALA A 125 2.95 7.67 9.96
C ALA A 125 4.35 7.04 9.86
N ILE A 126 5.00 7.16 8.69
CA ILE A 126 6.39 6.72 8.48
C ILE A 126 7.33 7.42 9.47
N ALA A 127 7.23 8.75 9.61
CA ALA A 127 8.06 9.53 10.51
C ALA A 127 7.85 9.16 12.00
N LYS A 128 6.62 8.80 12.39
CA LYS A 128 6.31 8.29 13.74
C LYS A 128 6.96 6.93 14.00
N GLY A 129 7.18 6.14 12.95
CA GLY A 129 7.82 4.83 12.99
C GLY A 129 6.93 3.72 13.56
N ASN A 130 7.40 2.47 13.46
CA ASN A 130 6.67 1.32 13.98
C ASN A 130 6.52 1.39 15.51
N VAL A 131 5.44 0.78 16.01
CA VAL A 131 5.17 0.61 17.44
C VAL A 131 6.23 -0.26 18.14
N PHE A 132 6.82 -1.21 17.41
CA PHE A 132 7.95 -2.05 17.82
C PHE A 132 8.73 -2.52 16.58
N ASN A 133 9.92 -3.08 16.77
CA ASN A 133 10.71 -3.67 15.68
C ASN A 133 10.10 -5.00 15.19
N PHE A 134 9.52 -5.01 13.98
CA PHE A 134 8.89 -6.20 13.40
C PHE A 134 9.87 -7.35 13.12
N GLN A 135 11.18 -7.11 13.09
CA GLN A 135 12.17 -8.18 12.92
C GLN A 135 12.17 -9.16 14.11
N THR A 136 11.76 -8.69 15.30
CA THR A 136 11.72 -9.49 16.54
C THR A 136 10.71 -10.65 16.46
N ILE A 137 9.76 -10.61 15.53
CA ILE A 137 8.69 -11.62 15.37
C ILE A 137 8.83 -12.46 14.10
N LEU A 138 9.88 -12.26 13.28
CA LEU A 138 10.06 -12.97 12.01
C LEU A 138 10.14 -14.50 12.14
N HIS A 139 10.53 -15.00 13.31
CA HIS A 139 10.60 -16.43 13.60
C HIS A 139 9.23 -17.09 13.78
N LEU A 140 8.15 -16.30 13.84
CA LEU A 140 6.78 -16.78 14.04
C LEU A 140 6.08 -17.03 12.69
N PRO A 141 5.02 -17.87 12.67
CA PRO A 141 4.15 -17.98 11.49
C PRO A 141 3.53 -16.63 11.11
N VAL A 142 3.33 -16.39 9.82
CA VAL A 142 2.82 -15.12 9.26
C VAL A 142 1.52 -14.65 9.91
N ALA A 143 0.58 -15.57 10.10
CA ALA A 143 -0.69 -15.24 10.75
C ALA A 143 -0.49 -14.69 12.17
N VAL A 144 0.49 -15.23 12.91
CA VAL A 144 0.85 -14.76 14.26
C VAL A 144 1.59 -13.43 14.19
N GLN A 145 2.45 -13.23 13.20
CA GLN A 145 3.11 -11.95 12.98
C GLN A 145 2.08 -10.82 12.76
N ASN A 146 1.16 -11.04 11.82
CA ASN A 146 0.15 -10.06 11.43
C ASN A 146 -0.79 -9.75 12.61
N ASP A 147 -1.29 -10.77 13.32
CA ASP A 147 -2.14 -10.55 14.51
C ASP A 147 -1.40 -9.80 15.63
N THR A 148 -0.10 -10.05 15.81
CA THR A 148 0.73 -9.32 16.79
C THR A 148 0.89 -7.85 16.39
N ILE A 149 1.12 -7.58 15.10
CA ILE A 149 1.21 -6.21 14.58
C ILE A 149 -0.12 -5.47 14.78
N ASP A 150 -1.23 -6.09 14.37
CA ASP A 150 -2.57 -5.51 14.49
C ASP A 150 -2.92 -5.20 15.95
N PHE A 151 -2.57 -6.09 16.88
CA PHE A 151 -2.77 -5.87 18.31
C PHE A 151 -2.05 -4.61 18.79
N TYR A 152 -0.74 -4.50 18.57
CA TYR A 152 0.03 -3.38 19.09
C TYR A 152 -0.24 -2.07 18.36
N GLN A 153 -0.56 -2.11 17.06
CA GLN A 153 -0.99 -0.92 16.33
C GLN A 153 -2.34 -0.41 16.85
N MET A 154 -3.31 -1.29 17.05
CA MET A 154 -4.60 -0.92 17.64
C MET A 154 -4.42 -0.42 19.08
N PHE A 155 -3.59 -1.09 19.88
CA PHE A 155 -3.26 -0.67 21.24
C PHE A 155 -2.69 0.74 21.28
N ALA A 156 -1.70 1.04 20.43
CA ALA A 156 -1.08 2.36 20.34
C ALA A 156 -2.08 3.43 19.85
N ARG A 157 -3.01 3.07 18.95
CA ARG A 157 -4.08 3.95 18.48
C ARG A 157 -5.08 4.27 19.59
N ILE A 158 -5.55 3.25 20.31
CA ILE A 158 -6.45 3.43 21.46
C ILE A 158 -5.77 4.31 22.51
N TRP A 159 -4.51 4.03 22.86
CA TRP A 159 -3.77 4.87 23.79
C TRP A 159 -3.71 6.34 23.35
N SER A 160 -3.46 6.59 22.07
CA SER A 160 -3.26 7.95 21.55
C SER A 160 -4.57 8.75 21.39
N SER A 161 -5.70 8.07 21.16
CA SER A 161 -6.96 8.74 20.78
C SER A 161 -8.12 8.52 21.75
N HIS A 162 -8.21 7.33 22.34
CA HIS A 162 -9.33 6.90 23.20
C HIS A 162 -8.81 6.04 24.36
N PRO A 163 -7.93 6.56 25.25
CA PRO A 163 -7.33 5.78 26.32
C PRO A 163 -8.36 5.14 27.26
N GLU A 164 -9.57 5.70 27.36
CA GLU A 164 -10.70 5.15 28.09
C GLU A 164 -11.14 3.76 27.62
N TRP A 165 -10.86 3.38 26.36
CA TRP A 165 -11.19 2.06 25.81
C TRP A 165 -10.14 0.99 26.10
N LEU A 166 -9.00 1.36 26.68
CA LEU A 166 -7.86 0.46 26.87
C LEU A 166 -8.22 -0.76 27.73
N THR A 167 -8.93 -0.55 28.83
CA THR A 167 -9.35 -1.63 29.74
C THR A 167 -10.27 -2.63 29.04
N LEU A 168 -11.19 -2.13 28.20
CA LEU A 168 -12.10 -2.98 27.43
C LEU A 168 -11.34 -3.78 26.36
N TYR A 169 -10.41 -3.14 25.66
CA TYR A 169 -9.59 -3.80 24.65
C TYR A 169 -8.73 -4.92 25.25
N LEU A 170 -8.16 -4.69 26.44
CA LEU A 170 -7.35 -5.66 27.16
C LEU A 170 -8.14 -6.79 27.82
N ALA A 171 -9.43 -6.59 28.09
CA ALA A 171 -10.29 -7.63 28.66
C ALA A 171 -10.65 -8.74 27.66
N GLN A 172 -10.33 -8.57 26.38
CA GLN A 172 -10.60 -9.56 25.34
C GLN A 172 -9.76 -10.82 25.56
N HIS A 173 -10.40 -11.99 25.53
CA HIS A 173 -9.70 -13.28 25.67
C HIS A 173 -8.85 -13.55 24.42
N ARG A 174 -7.53 -13.42 24.56
CA ARG A 174 -6.57 -13.72 23.50
C ARG A 174 -5.20 -14.09 24.05
N ALA A 175 -4.44 -14.84 23.26
CA ALA A 175 -3.00 -14.97 23.45
C ALA A 175 -2.31 -13.76 22.80
N VAL A 176 -1.30 -13.21 23.47
CA VAL A 176 -0.51 -12.08 22.95
C VAL A 176 0.96 -12.46 23.03
N ILE A 177 1.65 -12.35 21.91
CA ILE A 177 3.11 -12.41 21.86
C ILE A 177 3.64 -11.07 22.35
N ILE A 178 4.67 -11.09 23.19
CA ILE A 178 5.40 -9.88 23.58
C ILE A 178 6.70 -9.85 22.77
N PRO A 179 6.80 -8.98 21.75
CA PRO A 179 8.02 -8.78 20.96
C PRO A 179 9.18 -8.37 21.87
N ASP A 180 10.38 -8.91 21.62
CA ASP A 180 11.59 -8.52 22.35
C ASP A 180 12.10 -7.15 21.88
N ASP A 181 11.37 -6.10 22.26
CA ASP A 181 11.63 -4.72 21.86
C ASP A 181 11.59 -3.80 23.09
N ALA A 182 12.73 -3.21 23.41
CA ALA A 182 12.88 -2.37 24.60
C ALA A 182 12.02 -1.10 24.55
N LYS A 183 11.76 -0.53 23.36
CA LYS A 183 10.89 0.66 23.21
C LYS A 183 9.44 0.26 23.50
N LEU A 184 9.00 -0.87 22.96
CA LEU A 184 7.67 -1.42 23.22
C LEU A 184 7.48 -1.72 24.71
N HIS A 185 8.42 -2.43 25.34
CA HIS A 185 8.34 -2.76 26.77
C HIS A 185 8.19 -1.51 27.64
N ARG A 186 8.97 -0.45 27.36
CA ARG A 186 8.86 0.83 28.06
C ARG A 186 7.50 1.50 27.83
N ASN A 187 7.02 1.48 26.59
CA ASN A 187 5.72 2.04 26.25
C ASN A 187 4.58 1.30 26.96
N LEU A 188 4.58 -0.04 26.94
CA LEU A 188 3.60 -0.84 27.66
C LEU A 188 3.60 -0.51 29.15
N LEU A 189 4.77 -0.50 29.80
CA LEU A 189 4.87 -0.14 31.22
C LEU A 189 4.28 1.25 31.50
N ARG A 190 4.57 2.24 30.65
CA ARG A 190 4.01 3.59 30.76
C ARG A 190 2.48 3.59 30.62
N TRP A 191 1.98 2.97 29.55
CA TRP A 191 0.55 2.91 29.23
C TRP A 191 -0.26 2.19 30.32
N TYR A 192 0.25 1.05 30.82
CA TYR A 192 -0.39 0.32 31.93
C TYR A 192 -0.35 1.08 33.24
N SER A 193 0.75 1.79 33.54
CA SER A 193 0.86 2.56 34.77
C SER A 193 -0.11 3.74 34.77
N ALA A 194 -0.15 4.51 33.68
CA ALA A 194 -1.06 5.65 33.56
C ALA A 194 -2.53 5.21 33.50
N GLY A 195 -2.86 4.13 32.78
CA GLY A 195 -4.24 3.64 32.67
C GLY A 195 -4.79 2.94 33.92
N ARG A 196 -3.94 2.52 34.86
CA ARG A 196 -4.37 1.77 36.07
C ARG A 196 -4.14 2.51 37.38
N LEU A 197 -3.17 3.42 37.43
CA LEU A 197 -2.73 4.04 38.68
C LEU A 197 -3.04 5.54 38.75
N ASP A 198 -3.70 6.13 37.73
CA ASP A 198 -3.91 7.59 37.61
C ASP A 198 -2.63 8.42 37.86
N ILE A 199 -1.47 7.84 37.55
CA ILE A 199 -0.19 8.53 37.68
C ILE A 199 -0.04 9.40 36.42
N PRO A 200 -0.04 10.74 36.54
CA PRO A 200 0.19 11.61 35.40
C PRO A 200 1.59 11.36 34.81
N GLU A 201 1.70 11.53 33.49
CA GLU A 201 2.89 11.19 32.70
C GLU A 201 4.20 11.71 33.34
N LEU A 202 5.20 10.82 33.45
CA LEU A 202 6.59 11.13 33.83
C LEU A 202 7.43 11.50 32.59
#